data_AF-A0A2Z7C8B4-F1
#
_entry.id   AF-A0A2Z7C8B4-F1
#
_cell.length_a   1.000
_cell.length_b   1.000
_cell.length_c   1.000
_cell.angle_alpha   90.00
_cell.angle_beta   90.00
_cell.angle_gamma   90.00
#
_symmetry.space_group_name_H-M   'P 1'
#
loop_
_entity.id
_entity.type
_entity.pdbx_description
1 polymer ?
#
loop_
_entity_poly.entity_id
_entity_poly.type
_entity_poly.pdbx_seq_one_letter_code
_entity_poly.pdbx_strand_id
1 'polypeptide(L)'
;MLSMHYPKAESQWIPLPPKSVGPTPLCSSQLALVSHACTLVVYTPASPPTASVETLRHHEHNQSSQGLVEGSPAETECCRWLKELDDVCVCDLLVHLPQFLTKPVHSYTIAIDNTCDVTFSCGSKS
;
A
#
# COMPACT_ATOMS: atom_id res chain seq x y z
N MET A 1 -24.30 -4.75 65.92
CA MET A 1 -23.98 -5.60 64.75
C MET A 1 -23.76 -4.67 63.55
N LEU A 2 -22.76 -4.97 62.73
CA LEU A 2 -22.00 -4.07 61.85
C LEU A 2 -22.83 -3.18 60.90
N SER A 3 -22.58 -1.87 60.92
CA SER A 3 -22.89 -0.95 59.82
C SER A 3 -21.75 -1.00 58.80
N MET A 4 -21.97 -1.69 57.68
CA MET A 4 -21.03 -1.69 56.56
C MET A 4 -21.20 -0.39 55.77
N HIS A 5 -20.26 0.54 55.93
CA HIS A 5 -20.18 1.73 55.09
C HIS A 5 -19.45 1.34 53.80
N TYR A 6 -20.18 1.27 52.70
CA TYR A 6 -19.58 1.10 51.39
C TYR A 6 -18.98 2.45 50.95
N PRO A 7 -17.71 2.53 50.50
CA PRO A 7 -17.25 3.73 49.83
C PRO A 7 -18.02 3.84 48.51
N LYS A 8 -18.76 4.95 48.34
CA LYS A 8 -19.30 5.36 47.05
C LYS A 8 -18.12 5.72 46.15
N ALA A 9 -17.54 4.72 45.48
CA ALA A 9 -16.62 4.94 44.39
C ALA A 9 -17.47 5.40 43.19
N GLU A 10 -17.60 6.71 43.02
CA GLU A 10 -18.05 7.27 41.76
C GLU A 10 -16.93 7.03 40.74
N SER A 11 -16.93 5.84 40.12
CA SER A 11 -16.21 5.63 38.88
C SER A 11 -16.94 6.46 37.82
N GLN A 12 -16.65 7.75 37.79
CA GLN A 12 -17.00 8.59 36.67
C GLN A 12 -16.10 8.13 35.53
N TRP A 13 -16.55 7.09 34.84
CA TRP A 13 -16.10 6.75 33.51
C TRP A 13 -16.43 7.97 32.67
N ILE A 14 -15.49 8.90 32.57
CA ILE A 14 -15.47 9.85 31.48
C ILE A 14 -15.20 8.96 30.27
N PRO A 15 -16.14 8.75 29.35
CA PRO A 15 -15.76 8.23 28.05
C PRO A 15 -14.85 9.30 27.49
N LEU A 16 -13.53 9.06 27.51
CA LEU A 16 -12.67 9.88 26.67
C LEU A 16 -13.28 9.77 25.27
N PRO A 17 -13.56 10.88 24.58
CA PRO A 17 -13.91 10.78 23.17
C PRO A 17 -12.80 9.95 22.53
N PRO A 18 -13.13 8.92 21.72
CA PRO A 18 -12.10 8.25 20.96
C PRO A 18 -11.29 9.36 20.30
N LYS A 19 -9.97 9.38 20.56
CA LYS A 19 -9.07 10.30 19.85
C LYS A 19 -9.49 10.19 18.39
N SER A 20 -9.93 11.30 17.83
CA SER A 20 -10.36 11.42 16.45
C SER A 20 -9.21 10.96 15.56
N VAL A 21 -9.10 9.66 15.30
CA VAL A 21 -8.50 9.15 14.08
C VAL A 21 -9.34 9.80 13.00
N GLY A 22 -8.72 10.69 12.23
CA GLY A 22 -9.41 11.54 11.27
C GLY A 22 -10.36 10.74 10.39
N PRO A 23 -11.32 11.42 9.75
CA PRO A 23 -12.39 10.76 9.03
C PRO A 23 -11.76 9.80 8.01
N THR A 24 -12.15 8.53 8.07
CA THR A 24 -12.00 7.56 6.99
C THR A 24 -13.13 7.78 5.97
N PRO A 25 -12.97 8.78 5.07
CA PRO A 25 -13.47 8.64 3.71
C PRO A 25 -12.44 9.01 2.62
N LEU A 26 -11.16 9.22 2.96
CA LEU A 26 -10.14 9.52 1.94
C LEU A 26 -9.50 8.28 1.30
N CYS A 27 -9.53 7.11 1.93
CA CYS A 27 -8.87 5.93 1.36
C CYS A 27 -9.58 5.46 0.07
N SER A 28 -10.91 5.45 0.05
CA SER A 28 -11.67 5.08 -1.15
C SER A 28 -11.44 6.05 -2.31
N SER A 29 -11.36 7.36 -2.04
CA SER A 29 -11.12 8.35 -3.09
C SER A 29 -9.67 8.33 -3.58
N GLN A 30 -8.69 8.21 -2.69
CA GLN A 30 -7.28 8.07 -3.06
C GLN A 30 -7.03 6.81 -3.88
N LEU A 31 -7.56 5.66 -3.43
CA LEU A 31 -7.42 4.41 -4.16
C LEU A 31 -8.12 4.46 -5.52
N ALA A 32 -9.31 5.07 -5.61
CA ALA A 32 -9.99 5.26 -6.89
C ALA A 32 -9.17 6.13 -7.86
N LEU A 33 -8.53 7.17 -7.35
CA LEU A 33 -7.69 8.07 -8.14
C LEU A 33 -6.44 7.36 -8.66
N VAL A 34 -5.77 6.59 -7.80
CA VAL A 34 -4.63 5.74 -8.18
C VAL A 34 -5.08 4.68 -9.19
N SER A 35 -6.18 3.98 -8.94
CA SER A 35 -6.69 2.94 -9.84
C SER A 35 -7.00 3.49 -11.23
N HIS A 36 -7.60 4.68 -11.31
CA HIS A 36 -7.85 5.35 -12.57
C HIS A 36 -6.55 5.77 -13.26
N ALA A 37 -5.61 6.39 -12.54
CA ALA A 37 -4.31 6.81 -13.09
C ALA A 37 -3.47 5.63 -13.60
N CYS A 38 -3.57 4.49 -12.93
CA CYS A 38 -2.80 3.29 -13.23
C CYS A 38 -3.51 2.34 -14.20
N THR A 39 -4.72 2.67 -14.67
CA THR A 39 -5.51 1.79 -15.57
C THR A 39 -4.79 1.45 -16.88
N LEU A 40 -3.91 2.34 -17.35
CA LEU A 40 -3.17 2.18 -18.61
C LEU A 40 -1.76 1.62 -18.43
N VAL A 41 -1.31 1.41 -17.19
CA VAL A 41 -0.01 0.80 -16.92
C VAL A 41 -0.09 -0.68 -17.25
N VAL A 42 0.76 -1.14 -18.17
CA VAL A 42 0.90 -2.57 -18.45
C VAL A 42 1.63 -3.19 -17.28
N TYR A 43 0.94 -4.02 -16.50
CA TYR A 43 1.59 -4.82 -15.47
C TYR A 43 2.44 -5.89 -16.14
N THR A 44 3.75 -5.66 -16.25
CA THR A 44 4.74 -6.70 -16.44
C THR A 44 5.00 -7.32 -15.06
N PRO A 45 4.57 -8.57 -14.79
CA PRO A 45 4.93 -9.21 -13.53
C PRO A 45 6.45 -9.22 -13.43
N ALA A 46 6.98 -8.68 -12.33
CA ALA A 46 8.41 -8.72 -12.05
C ALA A 46 8.86 -10.18 -12.21
N SER A 47 9.67 -10.46 -13.24
CA SER A 47 10.22 -11.79 -13.43
C SER A 47 10.97 -12.18 -12.17
N PRO A 48 10.76 -13.39 -11.60
CA PRO A 48 11.54 -13.85 -10.46
C PRO A 48 13.03 -13.75 -10.80
N PRO A 49 13.92 -13.49 -9.83
CA PRO A 49 15.35 -13.39 -10.09
C PRO A 49 15.84 -14.72 -10.71
N THR A 50 15.96 -14.76 -12.03
CA THR A 50 16.46 -15.92 -12.76
C THR A 50 17.94 -16.03 -12.47
N ALA A 51 18.31 -17.08 -11.73
CA ALA A 51 19.66 -17.60 -11.73
C ALA A 51 20.12 -17.80 -13.18
N SER A 52 21.35 -17.37 -13.46
CA SER A 52 22.03 -17.36 -14.74
C SER A 52 21.88 -18.69 -15.49
N VAL A 53 21.23 -18.67 -16.67
CA VAL A 53 21.37 -19.76 -17.65
C VAL A 53 21.64 -19.15 -19.02
N GLU A 54 22.74 -19.61 -19.58
CA GLU A 54 23.42 -19.14 -20.78
C GLU A 54 22.68 -19.55 -22.06
N THR A 55 22.43 -18.55 -22.92
CA THR A 55 22.30 -18.56 -24.39
C THR A 55 21.62 -19.75 -25.10
N LEU A 56 20.45 -19.49 -25.69
CA LEU A 56 20.10 -20.05 -27.00
C LEU A 56 19.42 -19.00 -27.88
N ARG A 57 20.11 -18.60 -28.94
CA ARG A 57 19.71 -17.56 -29.90
C ARG A 57 18.63 -18.09 -30.85
N HIS A 58 17.51 -17.38 -30.93
CA HIS A 58 16.58 -17.44 -32.05
C HIS A 58 16.28 -16.01 -32.56
N HIS A 59 16.17 -15.90 -33.88
CA HIS A 59 16.16 -14.66 -34.65
C HIS A 59 14.91 -13.79 -34.43
N GLU A 60 15.21 -12.49 -34.33
CA GLU A 60 14.46 -11.27 -34.66
C GLU A 60 12.94 -11.30 -34.88
N HIS A 61 12.26 -10.46 -34.09
CA HIS A 61 11.29 -9.52 -34.63
C HIS A 61 11.67 -8.10 -34.19
N ASN A 62 11.98 -7.26 -35.18
CA ASN A 62 12.36 -5.86 -35.03
C ASN A 62 11.16 -5.04 -34.55
N GLN A 63 11.12 -4.72 -33.25
CA GLN A 63 10.36 -3.59 -32.72
C GLN A 63 11.34 -2.57 -32.16
N SER A 64 11.92 -1.79 -33.08
CA SER A 64 12.65 -0.58 -32.77
C SER A 64 11.73 0.44 -32.10
N SER A 65 11.69 0.40 -30.77
CA SER A 65 11.45 1.58 -29.93
C SER A 65 12.55 1.67 -28.89
N GLN A 66 13.78 1.90 -29.39
CA GLN A 66 14.83 2.54 -28.61
C GLN A 66 14.43 3.99 -28.35
N GLY A 67 13.61 4.19 -27.32
CA GLY A 67 13.45 5.45 -26.64
C GLY A 67 13.93 5.25 -25.21
N LEU A 68 14.93 6.03 -24.83
CA LEU A 68 15.21 6.57 -23.49
C LEU A 68 14.53 5.90 -22.28
N VAL A 69 15.32 5.64 -21.24
CA VAL A 69 14.87 5.34 -19.86
C VAL A 69 13.98 6.47 -19.35
N GLU A 70 12.75 6.51 -19.84
CA GLU A 70 11.71 7.46 -19.52
C GLU A 70 10.43 6.64 -19.63
N GLY A 71 9.90 6.27 -18.46
CA GLY A 71 8.68 5.48 -18.40
C GLY A 71 7.57 6.12 -19.24
N SER A 72 6.62 5.31 -19.70
CA SER A 72 5.50 5.85 -20.47
C SER A 72 4.82 7.00 -19.68
N PRO A 73 4.24 8.01 -20.35
CA PRO A 73 3.54 9.08 -19.64
C PRO A 73 2.45 8.54 -18.71
N ALA A 74 1.86 7.37 -19.03
CA ALA A 74 0.94 6.65 -18.16
C ALA A 74 1.60 6.12 -16.88
N GLU A 75 2.80 5.53 -16.96
CA GLU A 75 3.58 5.08 -15.80
C GLU A 75 3.97 6.25 -14.90
N THR A 76 4.41 7.37 -15.49
CA THR A 76 4.78 8.57 -14.74
C THR A 76 3.59 9.14 -13.97
N GLU A 77 2.43 9.23 -14.62
CA GLU A 77 1.18 9.70 -14.01
C GLU A 77 0.68 8.76 -12.92
N CYS A 78 0.72 7.45 -13.15
CA CYS A 78 0.40 6.45 -12.13
C CYS A 78 1.34 6.56 -10.93
N CYS A 79 2.65 6.65 -11.16
CA CYS A 79 3.64 6.79 -10.11
C CYS A 79 3.43 8.06 -9.27
N ARG A 80 3.05 9.16 -9.91
CA ARG A 80 2.73 10.43 -9.23
C ARG A 80 1.57 10.25 -8.26
N TRP A 81 0.49 9.62 -8.69
CA TRP A 81 -0.66 9.37 -7.81
C TRP A 81 -0.38 8.31 -6.76
N LEU A 82 0.42 7.31 -7.08
CA LEU A 82 0.81 6.26 -6.15
C LEU A 82 1.64 6.80 -4.97
N LYS A 83 2.49 7.81 -5.21
CA LYS A 83 3.25 8.51 -4.16
C LYS A 83 2.39 9.35 -3.22
N GLU A 84 1.19 9.74 -3.65
CA GLU A 84 0.24 10.51 -2.84
C GLU A 84 -0.65 9.60 -1.96
N LEU A 85 -0.63 8.29 -2.22
CA LEU A 85 -1.40 7.33 -1.44
C LEU A 85 -0.80 7.21 -0.02
N ASP A 86 -1.66 7.29 0.99
CA ASP A 86 -1.20 7.23 2.38
C ASP A 86 -0.97 5.79 2.89
N ASP A 87 0.05 5.62 3.75
CA ASP A 87 0.36 4.34 4.41
C ASP A 87 -0.87 3.75 5.14
N VAL A 88 -1.64 4.56 5.88
CA VAL A 88 -2.82 4.10 6.63
C VAL A 88 -3.84 3.48 5.67
N CYS A 89 -4.05 4.10 4.51
CA CYS A 89 -4.98 3.58 3.50
C CYS A 89 -4.53 2.22 2.95
N VAL A 90 -3.25 2.09 2.61
CA VAL A 90 -2.70 0.82 2.11
C VAL A 90 -2.77 -0.26 3.19
N CYS A 91 -2.42 0.06 4.43
CA CYS A 91 -2.48 -0.89 5.54
C CYS A 91 -3.92 -1.36 5.83
N ASP A 92 -4.90 -0.46 5.80
CA ASP A 92 -6.33 -0.79 5.98
C ASP A 92 -6.86 -1.72 4.87
N LEU A 93 -6.34 -1.60 3.65
CA LEU A 93 -6.65 -2.55 2.58
C LEU A 93 -5.99 -3.91 2.82
N LEU A 94 -4.72 -3.93 3.23
CA LEU A 94 -3.96 -5.16 3.40
C LEU A 94 -4.45 -6.02 4.58
N VAL A 95 -5.13 -5.47 5.59
CA VAL A 95 -5.74 -6.28 6.66
C VAL A 95 -6.90 -7.16 6.17
N HIS A 96 -7.45 -6.88 4.98
CA HIS A 96 -8.51 -7.69 4.37
C HIS A 96 -7.96 -8.92 3.62
N LEU A 97 -6.63 -9.02 3.46
CA LEU A 97 -6.02 -10.21 2.90
C LEU A 97 -6.25 -11.43 3.81
N PRO A 98 -6.28 -12.64 3.24
CA PRO A 98 -6.31 -13.86 4.04
C PRO A 98 -5.16 -13.91 5.05
N GLN A 99 -5.40 -14.49 6.21
CA GLN A 99 -4.48 -14.48 7.37
C GLN A 99 -3.05 -14.97 7.08
N PHE A 100 -2.86 -15.78 6.04
CA PHE A 100 -1.54 -16.28 5.62
C PHE A 100 -0.68 -15.24 4.88
N LEU A 101 -1.27 -14.14 4.39
CA LEU A 101 -0.55 -13.03 3.72
C LEU A 101 -0.47 -11.77 4.60
N THR A 102 -1.29 -11.69 5.65
CA THR A 102 -1.38 -10.52 6.53
C THR A 102 -0.29 -10.56 7.59
N LYS A 103 0.75 -9.73 7.45
CA LYS A 103 1.83 -9.60 8.45
C LYS A 103 1.64 -8.32 9.29
N PRO A 104 1.79 -8.35 10.64
CA PRO A 104 1.51 -7.17 11.47
C PRO A 104 2.45 -5.98 11.25
N VAL A 105 3.72 -6.24 10.96
CA VAL A 105 4.73 -5.23 10.63
C VAL A 105 5.35 -5.62 9.30
N HIS A 106 5.14 -4.81 8.27
CA HIS A 106 5.58 -5.10 6.92
C HIS A 106 5.77 -3.83 6.09
N SER A 107 6.62 -3.95 5.07
CA SER A 107 6.72 -2.96 4.02
C SER A 107 6.08 -3.55 2.77
N TYR A 108 5.21 -2.78 2.13
CA TYR A 108 4.56 -3.17 0.89
C TYR A 108 5.08 -2.28 -0.23
N THR A 109 5.76 -2.86 -1.21
CA THR A 109 6.35 -2.12 -2.33
C THR A 109 5.57 -2.39 -3.60
N ILE A 110 5.10 -1.33 -4.25
CA ILE A 110 4.54 -1.37 -5.60
C ILE A 110 5.61 -0.85 -6.56
N ALA A 111 6.02 -1.70 -7.49
CA ALA A 111 6.93 -1.36 -8.58
C ALA A 111 6.14 -1.13 -9.87
N ILE A 112 6.37 0.02 -10.52
CA ILE A 112 5.87 0.38 -11.84
C ILE A 112 7.08 0.46 -12.77
N ASP A 113 7.20 -0.53 -13.64
CA ASP A 113 8.33 -0.69 -14.56
C ASP A 113 9.70 -0.61 -13.83
N ASN A 114 10.75 -0.12 -14.49
CA ASN A 114 12.09 0.07 -13.93
C ASN A 114 12.30 1.46 -13.33
N THR A 115 11.27 2.32 -13.28
CA THR A 115 11.43 3.75 -13.00
C THR A 115 10.74 4.24 -11.72
N CYS A 116 9.84 3.44 -11.14
CA CYS A 116 9.11 3.86 -9.95
C CYS A 116 8.87 2.72 -8.97
N ASP A 117 9.49 2.80 -7.81
CA ASP A 117 9.22 1.95 -6.65
C ASP A 117 8.66 2.82 -5.51
N VAL A 118 7.45 2.50 -5.05
CA VAL A 118 6.83 3.16 -3.89
C VAL A 118 6.66 2.14 -2.79
N THR A 119 7.20 2.43 -1.61
CA THR A 119 7.17 1.53 -0.45
C THR A 119 6.33 2.14 0.66
N PHE A 120 5.29 1.41 1.05
CA PHE A 120 4.42 1.73 2.17
C PHE A 120 4.85 0.97 3.41
N SER A 121 4.83 1.60 4.57
CA SER A 121 5.28 1.00 5.83
C SER A 121 4.14 0.82 6.81
N CYS A 122 3.71 -0.42 6.96
CA CYS A 122 2.69 -0.82 7.92
C CYS A 122 3.34 -1.30 9.21
N GLY A 123 3.06 -0.62 10.32
CA GLY A 123 3.52 -1.00 11.65
C GLY A 123 2.66 -0.40 12.74
N SER A 124 2.89 -0.81 13.98
CA SER A 124 2.19 -0.25 15.13
C SER A 124 2.61 1.21 15.33
N LYS A 125 1.84 2.17 14.79
CA LYS A 125 1.85 3.54 15.31
C LYS A 125 1.25 3.48 16.71
N SER A 126 2.10 3.65 17.72
CA SER A 126 1.73 3.73 19.14
C SER A 126 0.87 4.96 19.45
#